data_AF-A0A1H3HE62-F1
#
_entry.id   AF-A0A1H3HE62-F1
#
_cell.length_a   1.000
_cell.length_b   1.000
_cell.length_c   1.000
_cell.angle_alpha   90.00
_cell.angle_beta   90.00
_cell.angle_gamma   90.00
#
_symmetry.space_group_name_H-M   'P 1'
#
loop_
_entity.id
_entity.type
_entity.pdbx_description
1 polymer ?
#
loop_
_entity_poly.entity_id
_entity_poly.type
_entity_poly.pdbx_seq_one_letter_code
_entity_poly.pdbx_strand_id
1 'polypeptide(L)' 'MEPSEWVTWEDCPHCRRPAAVGWMGARPTEFDCPRGCRLSAEQVHALAARRGRPPVDGLVRGVS' A
#
# COMPACT_ATOMS: atom_id res chain seq x y z
N MET A 1 15.40 8.98 16.51
CA MET A 1 15.27 9.16 15.06
C MET A 1 13.79 8.99 14.78
N GLU A 2 13.10 10.07 14.45
CA GLU A 2 11.65 10.05 14.25
C GLU A 2 11.29 9.24 13.00
N PRO A 3 10.20 8.46 12.99
CA PRO A 3 9.75 7.76 11.80
C PRO A 3 9.37 8.77 10.71
N SER A 4 9.87 8.58 9.49
CA SER A 4 9.50 9.45 8.37
C SER A 4 8.05 9.22 7.93
N GLU A 5 7.37 10.28 7.53
CA GLU A 5 6.02 10.25 6.97
C GLU A 5 6.08 10.20 5.44
N TRP A 6 5.25 9.34 4.83
CA TRP A 6 5.08 9.32 3.37
C TRP A 6 3.74 8.71 2.95
N VAL A 7 3.40 8.86 1.66
CA VAL A 7 2.18 8.32 1.06
C VAL A 7 2.53 7.43 -0.14
N THR A 8 1.80 6.33 -0.31
CA THR A 8 1.83 5.52 -1.54
C THR A 8 0.43 5.34 -2.13
N TRP A 9 0.39 4.88 -3.39
CA TRP A 9 -0.85 4.51 -4.08
C TRP A 9 -0.90 2.98 -4.22
N GLU A 10 -1.86 2.35 -3.55
CA GLU A 10 -2.06 0.90 -3.55
C GLU A 10 -3.44 0.56 -4.11
N ASP A 11 -3.62 -0.68 -4.59
CA ASP A 11 -4.95 -1.15 -4.98
C ASP A 11 -5.86 -1.37 -3.75
N CYS A 12 -7.00 -0.69 -3.72
CA CYS A 12 -8.05 -0.92 -2.75
C CYS A 12 -8.49 -2.40 -2.81
N PRO A 13 -8.47 -3.14 -1.68
CA PRO A 13 -8.83 -4.55 -1.69
C PRO A 13 -10.32 -4.80 -1.97
N HIS A 14 -11.17 -3.77 -1.83
CA HIS A 14 -12.62 -3.88 -2.09
C HIS A 14 -13.01 -3.53 -3.52
N CYS A 15 -12.53 -2.39 -4.05
CA CYS A 15 -12.95 -1.90 -5.37
C CYS A 15 -11.86 -1.93 -6.44
N ARG A 16 -10.65 -2.37 -6.08
CA ARG A 16 -9.48 -2.52 -6.98
C ARG A 16 -9.09 -1.23 -7.70
N ARG A 17 -9.48 -0.07 -7.17
CA ARG A 17 -9.00 1.24 -7.62
C ARG A 17 -7.81 1.69 -6.80
N PRO A 18 -6.95 2.57 -7.34
CA PRO A 18 -5.90 3.21 -6.58
C PRO A 18 -6.49 3.94 -5.36
N ALA A 19 -5.91 3.68 -4.21
CA ALA A 19 -6.21 4.28 -2.93
C ALA A 19 -4.91 4.78 -2.29
N ALA A 20 -4.99 5.93 -1.62
CA ALA A 20 -3.85 6.49 -0.92
C ALA A 20 -3.65 5.75 0.41
N VAL A 21 -2.39 5.44 0.72
CA VAL A 21 -1.99 4.83 1.98
C VAL A 21 -0.94 5.73 2.63
N GLY A 22 -1.26 6.26 3.81
CA GLY A 22 -0.34 7.03 4.63
C GLY A 22 0.51 6.13 5.51
N TRP A 23 1.78 6.47 5.67
CA TRP A 23 2.77 5.68 6.39
C TRP A 23 3.51 6.53 7.42
N MET A 24 3.79 5.92 8.57
CA MET A 24 4.70 6.40 9.60
C MET A 24 5.79 5.35 9.80
N GLY A 25 6.96 5.57 9.19
CA GLY A 25 7.94 4.51 9.02
C GLY A 25 7.33 3.33 8.26
N ALA A 26 7.68 2.09 8.61
CA ALA A 26 7.16 0.90 7.93
C ALA A 26 5.68 0.57 8.24
N ARG A 27 4.97 1.42 8.98
CA ARG A 27 3.61 1.15 9.45
C ARG A 27 2.58 2.03 8.72
N PRO A 28 1.59 1.45 8.04
CA PRO A 28 0.50 2.21 7.45
C PRO A 28 -0.42 2.70 8.58
N THR A 29 -0.79 3.97 8.51
CA THR A 29 -1.60 4.68 9.51
C THR A 29 -2.94 5.12 8.95
N GLU A 30 -2.99 5.44 7.65
CA GLU A 30 -4.18 5.96 7.00
C GLU A 30 -4.44 5.27 5.66
N PHE A 31 -5.71 5.14 5.31
CA PHE A 31 -6.16 4.60 4.04
C PHE A 31 -7.33 5.44 3.52
N ASP A 32 -7.16 6.02 2.35
CA ASP A 32 -8.20 6.79 1.67
C ASP A 32 -8.48 6.19 0.28
N CYS A 33 -9.72 5.74 0.10
CA CYS A 33 -10.20 5.24 -1.18
C CYS A 33 -11.17 6.24 -1.80
N PRO A 34 -10.97 6.67 -3.06
CA PRO A 34 -11.83 7.66 -3.71
C PRO A 34 -13.27 7.16 -3.96
N ARG A 35 -13.54 5.86 -3.78
CA ARG A 35 -14.89 5.28 -3.79
C ARG A 35 -15.56 5.23 -2.42
N GLY A 36 -14.88 5.68 -1.37
CA GLY A 36 -15.36 5.64 0.01
C GLY A 36 -15.29 4.26 0.66
N CYS A 37 -14.53 3.30 0.10
CA CYS A 37 -14.30 2.02 0.75
C CYS A 37 -13.54 2.25 2.07
N ARG A 38 -14.02 1.68 3.16
CA ARG A 38 -13.39 1.78 4.48
C ARG A 38 -12.75 0.45 4.84
N LEU A 39 -11.54 0.53 5.39
CA LEU A 39 -10.85 -0.60 5.99
C LEU A 39 -10.92 -0.49 7.51
N SER A 40 -10.95 -1.62 8.21
CA SER A 40 -10.67 -1.64 9.64
C SER A 40 -9.19 -1.34 9.91
N ALA A 41 -8.85 -0.95 11.14
CA ALA A 41 -7.46 -0.69 11.51
C ALA A 41 -6.55 -1.91 11.26
N GLU A 42 -7.02 -3.12 11.56
CA GLU A 42 -6.29 -4.36 11.23
C GLU A 42 -6.04 -4.52 9.73
N GLN A 43 -7.04 -4.22 8.90
CA GLN A 43 -6.89 -4.29 7.45
C GLN A 43 -5.92 -3.24 6.91
N VAL A 44 -5.88 -2.05 7.50
CA VAL A 44 -4.87 -1.02 7.18
C VAL A 44 -3.49 -1.52 7.55
N HIS A 45 -3.30 -2.05 8.77
CA HIS A 45 -2.00 -2.61 9.20
C HIS A 45 -1.52 -3.77 8.32
N ALA A 46 -2.44 -4.60 7.81
CA ALA A 46 -2.11 -5.68 6.90
C ALA A 46 -1.51 -5.21 5.56
N LEU A 47 -1.70 -3.94 5.16
CA LEU A 47 -1.07 -3.38 3.96
C LEU A 47 0.47 -3.39 4.05
N ALA A 48 1.04 -3.31 5.26
CA ALA A 48 2.49 -3.44 5.47
C ALA A 48 3.02 -4.79 4.98
N ALA A 49 2.31 -5.88 5.31
CA ALA A 49 2.68 -7.23 4.92
C ALA A 49 2.58 -7.44 3.40
N ARG A 50 1.65 -6.76 2.73
CA ARG A 50 1.51 -6.80 1.27
C ARG A 50 2.71 -6.18 0.58
N ARG A 51 3.27 -5.11 1.14
CA ARG A 51 4.47 -4.43 0.61
C ARG A 51 5.77 -5.18 0.90
N GLY A 52 5.85 -5.89 2.02
CA GLY A 52 6.97 -6.78 2.35
C GLY A 52 7.06 -8.02 1.45
N ARG A 53 5.97 -8.37 0.75
CA ARG A 53 6.00 -9.37 -0.31
C ARG A 53 6.41 -8.67 -1.61
N PRO A 54 7.61 -8.95 -2.18
CA PRO A 54 7.91 -8.47 -3.51
C PRO A 54 6.82 -8.97 -4.46
N PRO A 55 6.36 -8.16 -5.42
CA PRO A 55 5.45 -8.64 -6.45
C PRO A 55 6.10 -9.84 -7.12
N VAL A 56 5.51 -11.02 -6.95
CA VAL A 56 5.86 -12.20 -7.72
C VAL A 56 5.21 -12.06 -9.09
N ASP A 57 5.79 -11.22 -9.96
CA ASP A 57 5.92 -11.54 -11.39
C ASP A 57 6.81 -10.50 -12.11
N GLY A 58 7.61 -11.00 -13.04
CA GLY A 58 8.77 -10.31 -13.59
C GLY A 58 8.49 -9.28 -14.68
N LEU A 59 9.53 -8.51 -14.97
CA LEU A 59 9.72 -7.93 -16.29
C LEU A 59 11.10 -8.29 -16.81
N VAL A 60 11.11 -9.37 -17.59
CA VAL A 60 12.09 -9.61 -18.64
C VAL A 60 12.19 -8.36 -19.54
N ARG A 61 13.41 -7.89 -19.79
CA ARG A 61 13.83 -7.40 -21.11
C ARG A 61 15.34 -7.19 -21.10
N GLY A 62 16.04 -8.16 -21.69
CA GLY A 62 17.32 -7.89 -22.32
C GLY A 62 17.11 -6.98 -23.53
N VAL A 63 18.05 -6.07 -23.75
CA VAL A 63 18.44 -5.61 -25.07
C VAL A 63 19.93 -5.27 -25.00
N SER A 64 20.66 -6.03 -25.81
CA SER A 64 22.04 -5.95 -26.33
C SER A 64 23.07 -5.03 -25.69
#